data_AF-A0AAV3L5I3-F1
#
_entry.id   AF-A0AAV3L5I3-F1
#
_cell.length_a   1.000
_cell.length_b   1.000
_cell.length_c   1.000
_cell.angle_alpha   90.00
_cell.angle_beta   90.00
_cell.angle_gamma   90.00
#
_symmetry.space_group_name_H-M   'P 1'
#
loop_
_entity.id
_entity.type
_entity.pdbx_description
1 polymer ?
#
loop_
_entity_poly.entity_id
_entity_poly.type
_entity_poly.pdbx_seq_one_letter_code
_entity_poly.pdbx_strand_id
1 'polypeptide(L)'
;MTRKISKIGASLLVLAVATTIDYRQSEAKTIGNVVYRETAKSMLKKAMDNQPESSYWFPEDSLAWSFGKDTDTKYNTSVVSLAERVSKATLPNMNVTQTEEVKVVALSAMNSSINGNASRGIDIFYANVFSYWQYIDQLVYGGALLVKDHRTAKSSCDGCSP
;
A
#
# COMPACT_ATOMS: atom_id res chain seq x y z
N MET A 1 -83.73 -13.57 25.71
CA MET A 1 -82.37 -13.56 25.12
C MET A 1 -82.02 -12.14 24.70
N THR A 2 -80.93 -11.60 25.20
CA THR A 2 -80.57 -10.17 25.15
C THR A 2 -79.15 -9.99 24.60
N ARG A 3 -78.97 -8.89 23.84
CA ARG A 3 -77.73 -8.10 23.60
C ARG A 3 -76.66 -8.74 22.68
N LYS A 4 -75.87 -8.02 21.89
CA LYS A 4 -75.65 -6.58 21.62
C LYS A 4 -74.74 -6.43 20.38
N ILE A 5 -74.82 -5.28 19.71
CA ILE A 5 -73.91 -4.77 18.67
C ILE A 5 -72.50 -4.51 19.26
N SER A 6 -71.42 -4.76 18.49
CA SER A 6 -70.09 -4.17 18.74
C SER A 6 -69.36 -3.80 17.45
N LYS A 7 -68.49 -2.82 17.60
CA LYS A 7 -67.91 -1.85 16.67
C LYS A 7 -66.52 -2.25 16.13
N ILE A 8 -66.19 -1.70 14.95
CA ILE A 8 -64.89 -1.13 14.51
C ILE A 8 -63.67 -2.06 14.38
N GLY A 9 -63.00 -1.97 13.23
CA GLY A 9 -61.59 -2.33 13.10
C GLY A 9 -61.10 -2.42 11.67
N ALA A 10 -60.74 -1.28 11.07
CA ALA A 10 -59.99 -1.24 9.83
C ALA A 10 -58.57 -1.79 10.06
N SER A 11 -58.11 -2.70 9.20
CA SER A 11 -56.68 -2.98 9.04
C SER A 11 -56.34 -2.93 7.55
N LEU A 12 -55.84 -1.76 7.13
CA LEU A 12 -54.98 -1.64 5.96
C LEU A 12 -53.76 -2.55 6.17
N LEU A 13 -53.60 -3.55 5.29
CA LEU A 13 -52.34 -4.25 5.14
C LEU A 13 -51.39 -3.36 4.32
N VAL A 14 -50.48 -2.65 4.99
CA VAL A 14 -49.33 -2.04 4.35
C VAL A 14 -48.25 -3.11 4.25
N LEU A 15 -47.99 -3.60 3.05
CA LEU A 15 -46.91 -4.55 2.77
C LEU A 15 -45.59 -3.76 2.66
N ALA A 16 -44.83 -3.68 3.77
CA ALA A 16 -43.46 -3.21 3.73
C ALA A 16 -42.57 -4.39 3.29
N VAL A 17 -42.12 -4.38 2.04
CA VAL A 17 -41.11 -5.33 1.56
C VAL A 17 -39.75 -4.81 2.02
N ALA A 18 -39.26 -5.34 3.15
CA ALA A 18 -37.88 -5.17 3.55
C ALA A 18 -37.02 -6.16 2.74
N THR A 19 -36.32 -5.67 1.72
CA THR A 19 -35.25 -6.44 1.07
C THR A 19 -34.04 -6.46 1.99
N THR A 20 -33.89 -7.51 2.79
CA THR A 20 -32.61 -7.82 3.43
C THR A 20 -31.66 -8.32 2.34
N ILE A 21 -30.67 -7.51 1.98
CA ILE A 21 -29.52 -7.99 1.20
C ILE A 21 -28.70 -8.84 2.16
N ASP A 22 -28.91 -10.15 2.12
CA ASP A 22 -28.02 -11.12 2.76
C ASP A 22 -26.65 -11.04 2.06
N TYR A 23 -25.72 -10.28 2.65
CA TYR A 23 -24.32 -10.34 2.24
C TYR A 23 -23.73 -11.66 2.74
N ARG A 24 -23.89 -12.74 1.97
CA ARG A 24 -23.12 -13.96 2.18
C ARG A 24 -21.67 -13.71 1.78
N GLN A 25 -20.87 -13.29 2.75
CA GLN A 25 -19.42 -13.43 2.65
C GLN A 25 -19.13 -14.93 2.58
N SER A 26 -18.69 -15.42 1.42
CA SER A 26 -18.27 -16.81 1.30
C SER A 26 -17.04 -17.04 2.17
N GLU A 27 -17.20 -17.77 3.27
CA GLU A 27 -16.06 -18.31 4.01
C GLU A 27 -15.34 -19.31 3.10
N ALA A 28 -14.12 -18.99 2.70
CA ALA A 28 -13.25 -19.98 2.08
C ALA A 28 -13.02 -21.09 3.11
N LYS A 29 -13.50 -22.30 2.80
CA LYS A 29 -13.29 -23.49 3.62
C LYS A 29 -11.81 -23.86 3.59
N THR A 30 -11.03 -23.36 4.53
CA THR A 30 -9.63 -23.76 4.70
C THR A 30 -9.60 -25.21 5.20
N ILE A 31 -9.24 -26.14 4.31
CA ILE A 31 -9.07 -27.55 4.67
C ILE A 31 -7.72 -27.68 5.40
N GLY A 32 -7.74 -27.62 6.74
CA GLY A 32 -6.61 -27.93 7.62
C GLY A 32 -5.70 -26.75 7.99
N ASN A 33 -4.91 -26.93 9.06
CA ASN A 33 -3.84 -26.01 9.45
C ASN A 33 -2.73 -26.05 8.38
N VAL A 34 -2.65 -25.02 7.55
CA VAL A 34 -1.54 -24.86 6.60
C VAL A 34 -0.32 -24.40 7.39
N VAL A 35 0.66 -25.28 7.57
CA VAL A 35 1.94 -24.94 8.18
C VAL A 35 2.89 -24.51 7.07
N TYR A 36 3.15 -23.21 6.99
CA TYR A 36 4.18 -22.67 6.11
C TYR A 36 5.57 -22.95 6.70
N ARG A 37 6.51 -23.35 5.85
CA ARG A 37 7.93 -23.47 6.21
C ARG A 37 8.76 -22.72 5.17
N GLU A 38 9.65 -21.87 5.65
CA GLU A 38 10.62 -21.20 4.79
C GLU A 38 11.68 -22.20 4.31
N THR A 39 12.12 -22.03 3.07
CA THR A 39 13.24 -22.78 2.52
C THR A 39 14.56 -22.06 2.84
N ALA A 40 15.69 -22.75 2.78
CA ALA A 40 17.00 -22.12 2.99
C ALA A 40 17.24 -20.90 2.08
N LYS A 41 16.64 -20.87 0.88
CA LYS A 41 16.73 -19.76 -0.07
C LYS A 41 16.01 -18.49 0.42
N SER A 42 14.99 -18.62 1.27
CA SER A 42 14.27 -17.49 1.89
C SER A 42 15.07 -16.75 2.95
N MET A 43 16.19 -17.33 3.39
CA MET A 43 17.10 -16.68 4.33
C MET A 43 18.10 -15.72 3.66
N LEU A 44 18.13 -15.68 2.31
CA LEU A 44 19.01 -14.77 1.57
C LEU A 44 18.48 -13.33 1.66
N LYS A 45 19.27 -12.44 2.27
CA LYS A 45 18.91 -11.02 2.43
C LYS A 45 19.27 -10.13 1.23
N LYS A 46 19.96 -10.70 0.23
CA LYS A 46 20.40 -10.02 -0.99
C LYS A 46 20.17 -10.93 -2.19
N ALA A 47 19.91 -10.32 -3.35
CA ALA A 47 19.93 -11.01 -4.63
C ALA A 47 21.26 -11.73 -4.88
N MET A 48 21.21 -12.80 -5.68
CA MET A 48 22.41 -13.45 -6.20
C MET A 48 23.15 -12.51 -7.16
N ASP A 49 24.46 -12.73 -7.33
CA ASP A 49 25.25 -11.97 -8.30
C ASP A 49 24.66 -12.09 -9.72
N ASN A 50 24.77 -11.01 -10.51
CA ASN A 50 24.22 -10.88 -11.86
C ASN A 50 22.68 -10.85 -11.96
N GLN A 51 21.96 -10.65 -10.85
CA GLN A 51 20.53 -10.30 -10.91
C GLN A 51 20.34 -8.80 -11.12
N PRO A 52 19.24 -8.39 -11.78
CA PRO A 52 18.94 -6.98 -11.95
C PRO A 52 18.75 -6.30 -10.60
N GLU A 53 19.38 -5.14 -10.45
CA GLU A 53 19.32 -4.33 -9.24
C GLU A 53 18.56 -3.02 -9.52
N SER A 54 17.74 -2.60 -8.56
CA SER A 54 17.07 -1.32 -8.62
C SER A 54 18.11 -0.21 -8.62
N SER A 55 17.97 0.73 -9.53
CA SER A 55 18.96 1.78 -9.70
C SER A 55 19.04 2.71 -8.47
N TYR A 56 20.26 3.07 -8.12
CA TYR A 56 20.61 4.11 -7.16
C TYR A 56 21.89 4.78 -7.67
N TRP A 57 22.06 6.07 -7.41
CA TRP A 57 23.18 6.83 -7.95
C TRP A 57 23.75 7.79 -6.93
N PHE A 58 25.08 7.95 -6.95
CA PHE A 58 25.70 9.16 -6.46
C PHE A 58 25.55 10.28 -7.50
N PRO A 59 25.70 11.57 -7.12
CA PRO A 59 25.49 12.69 -8.03
C PRO A 59 26.25 12.58 -9.35
N GLU A 60 27.52 12.14 -9.31
CA GLU A 60 28.37 12.00 -10.49
C GLU A 60 27.88 10.88 -11.41
N ASP A 61 27.45 9.75 -10.84
CA ASP A 61 26.91 8.61 -11.59
C ASP A 61 25.59 8.96 -12.27
N SER A 62 24.75 9.75 -11.60
CA SER A 62 23.46 10.22 -12.14
C SER A 62 23.66 11.12 -13.36
N LEU A 63 24.68 11.98 -13.34
CA LEU A 63 25.04 12.84 -14.47
C LEU A 63 25.58 12.04 -15.67
N ALA A 64 26.27 10.93 -15.42
CA ALA A 64 26.81 10.05 -16.46
C ALA A 64 25.79 9.01 -16.96
N TRP A 65 24.67 8.83 -16.25
CA TRP A 65 23.70 7.79 -16.55
C TRP A 65 22.93 8.06 -17.85
N SER A 66 22.63 6.98 -18.58
CA SER A 66 21.75 7.05 -19.75
C SER A 66 21.00 5.74 -19.92
N PHE A 67 19.70 5.85 -20.24
CA PHE A 67 18.79 4.71 -20.32
C PHE A 67 19.30 3.59 -21.25
N GLY A 68 19.85 3.93 -22.42
CA GLY A 68 20.31 2.94 -23.40
C GLY A 68 21.60 2.19 -23.05
N LYS A 69 22.37 2.67 -22.05
CA LYS A 69 23.63 2.03 -21.62
C LYS A 69 23.46 1.16 -20.38
N ASP A 70 22.38 1.37 -19.63
CA ASP A 70 22.08 0.64 -18.41
C ASP A 70 21.31 -0.65 -18.77
N THR A 71 21.97 -1.79 -18.58
CA THR A 71 21.45 -3.12 -18.92
C THR A 71 20.26 -3.55 -18.07
N ASP A 72 20.08 -2.92 -16.90
CA ASP A 72 19.04 -3.27 -15.93
C ASP A 72 17.75 -2.48 -16.16
N THR A 73 17.77 -1.42 -16.99
CA THR A 73 16.60 -0.59 -17.31
C THR A 73 15.39 -1.38 -17.78
N LYS A 74 15.59 -2.41 -18.61
CA LYS A 74 14.51 -3.30 -19.08
C LYS A 74 13.79 -4.02 -17.93
N TYR A 75 14.47 -4.24 -16.81
CA TYR A 75 13.91 -4.86 -15.61
C TYR A 75 13.36 -3.81 -14.63
N ASN A 76 13.97 -2.63 -14.59
CA ASN A 76 13.63 -1.53 -13.67
C ASN A 76 12.50 -0.61 -14.18
N THR A 77 12.10 -0.76 -15.44
CA THR A 77 10.98 0.00 -16.01
C THR A 77 9.65 -0.64 -15.61
N SER A 78 8.74 0.16 -15.05
CA SER A 78 7.37 -0.29 -14.77
C SER A 78 6.64 -0.61 -16.07
N VAL A 79 5.94 -1.74 -16.08
CA VAL A 79 5.06 -2.16 -17.19
C VAL A 79 3.58 -1.87 -16.91
N VAL A 80 3.28 -1.36 -15.71
CA VAL A 80 1.92 -1.03 -15.27
C VAL A 80 1.78 0.49 -15.22
N SER A 81 0.86 1.02 -16.01
CA SER A 81 0.52 2.45 -16.02
C SER A 81 -0.26 2.84 -14.75
N LEU A 82 -0.21 4.12 -14.40
CA LEU A 82 -1.02 4.65 -13.30
C LEU A 82 -2.51 4.52 -13.65
N ALA A 83 -3.25 3.77 -12.84
CA ALA A 83 -4.68 3.60 -13.02
C ALA A 83 -5.44 4.84 -12.53
N GLU A 84 -6.47 5.24 -13.28
CA GLU A 84 -7.46 6.21 -12.80
C GLU A 84 -8.31 5.59 -11.69
N ARG A 85 -8.62 6.39 -10.68
CA ARG A 85 -9.47 5.97 -9.55
C ARG A 85 -10.79 6.73 -9.59
N VAL A 86 -11.83 6.12 -9.05
CA VAL A 86 -13.11 6.77 -8.81
C VAL A 86 -12.90 7.98 -7.90
N SER A 87 -13.55 9.11 -8.21
CA SER A 87 -13.45 10.33 -7.43
C SER A 87 -14.01 10.13 -6.01
N LYS A 88 -13.29 10.61 -5.00
CA LYS A 88 -13.72 10.57 -3.59
C LYS A 88 -15.11 11.20 -3.40
N ALA A 89 -15.44 12.26 -4.16
CA ALA A 89 -16.73 12.95 -4.13
C ALA A 89 -17.93 12.09 -4.54
N THR A 90 -17.67 11.02 -5.30
CA THR A 90 -18.71 10.12 -5.80
C THR A 90 -18.90 8.90 -4.91
N LEU A 91 -18.02 8.70 -3.92
CA LEU A 91 -18.07 7.56 -3.01
C LEU A 91 -18.89 7.89 -1.77
N PRO A 92 -19.68 6.95 -1.24
CA PRO A 92 -20.34 7.13 0.04
C PRO A 92 -19.31 7.16 1.18
N ASN A 93 -19.58 7.97 2.21
CA ASN A 93 -18.80 7.92 3.44
C ASN A 93 -19.16 6.65 4.22
N MET A 94 -18.15 5.85 4.54
CA MET A 94 -18.29 4.62 5.33
C MET A 94 -18.02 4.85 6.82
N ASN A 95 -17.51 6.02 7.18
CA ASN A 95 -17.25 6.45 8.56
C ASN A 95 -17.71 7.90 8.75
N VAL A 96 -18.25 8.22 9.93
CA VAL A 96 -18.72 9.56 10.30
C VAL A 96 -17.62 10.63 10.32
N THR A 97 -16.36 10.24 10.49
CA THR A 97 -15.19 11.15 10.45
C THR A 97 -14.50 11.20 9.09
N GLN A 98 -14.99 10.47 8.09
CA GLN A 98 -14.42 10.45 6.74
C GLN A 98 -14.71 11.78 6.02
N THR A 99 -13.69 12.33 5.38
CA THR A 99 -13.71 13.58 4.60
C THR A 99 -12.93 13.35 3.31
N GLU A 100 -13.41 13.87 2.20
CA GLU A 100 -12.77 13.72 0.89
C GLU A 100 -11.58 14.67 0.70
N GLU A 101 -11.57 15.77 1.45
CA GLU A 101 -10.60 16.85 1.37
C GLU A 101 -9.23 16.42 1.92
N VAL A 102 -9.21 15.49 2.87
CA VAL A 102 -7.97 14.98 3.47
C VAL A 102 -7.28 14.01 2.53
N LYS A 103 -5.96 14.20 2.39
CA LYS A 103 -5.08 13.35 1.60
C LYS A 103 -4.03 12.70 2.47
N VAL A 104 -3.66 11.47 2.10
CA VAL A 104 -2.65 10.69 2.83
C VAL A 104 -1.46 10.42 1.93
N VAL A 105 -0.28 10.83 2.38
CA VAL A 105 1.00 10.52 1.74
C VAL A 105 1.74 9.52 2.63
N ALA A 106 2.09 8.37 2.07
CA ALA A 106 2.91 7.37 2.75
C ALA A 106 4.38 7.57 2.38
N LEU A 107 5.24 7.86 3.35
CA LEU A 107 6.69 7.84 3.19
C LEU A 107 7.19 6.49 3.71
N SER A 108 7.52 5.56 2.82
CA SER A 108 7.77 4.18 3.21
C SER A 108 9.08 3.63 2.63
N ALA A 109 9.84 2.97 3.50
CA ALA A 109 10.89 2.05 3.10
C ALA A 109 10.23 0.77 2.59
N MET A 110 9.96 0.73 1.28
CA MET A 110 9.28 -0.41 0.65
C MET A 110 10.21 -1.61 0.44
N ASN A 111 11.52 -1.39 0.43
CA ASN A 111 12.53 -2.43 0.29
C ASN A 111 13.44 -2.48 1.52
N SER A 112 14.04 -3.65 1.78
CA SER A 112 14.86 -3.92 2.95
C SER A 112 16.20 -3.16 2.95
N SER A 113 16.68 -2.77 1.76
CA SER A 113 17.90 -1.99 1.56
C SER A 113 17.80 -1.14 0.29
N ILE A 114 18.65 -0.12 0.19
CA ILE A 114 18.81 0.71 -1.01
C ILE A 114 19.71 0.00 -2.02
N ASN A 115 20.84 -0.53 -1.55
CA ASN A 115 21.75 -1.36 -2.34
C ASN A 115 21.42 -2.86 -2.20
N GLY A 116 21.73 -3.64 -3.22
CA GLY A 116 21.34 -5.03 -3.38
C GLY A 116 19.84 -5.25 -3.57
N ASN A 117 19.07 -4.19 -3.89
CA ASN A 117 17.62 -4.27 -4.01
C ASN A 117 17.21 -4.92 -5.33
N ALA A 118 16.75 -6.17 -5.30
CA ALA A 118 16.25 -6.84 -6.49
C ALA A 118 14.98 -6.18 -7.00
N SER A 119 15.00 -5.73 -8.24
CA SER A 119 13.91 -4.94 -8.84
C SER A 119 12.58 -5.68 -8.95
N ARG A 120 12.60 -7.01 -8.85
CA ARG A 120 11.44 -7.90 -8.98
C ARG A 120 11.23 -8.78 -7.75
N GLY A 121 11.85 -8.42 -6.62
CA GLY A 121 11.85 -9.23 -5.40
C GLY A 121 12.79 -10.44 -5.47
N ILE A 122 12.90 -11.11 -4.34
CA ILE A 122 13.66 -12.35 -4.13
C ILE A 122 12.80 -13.31 -3.29
N ASP A 123 13.28 -14.53 -3.07
CA ASP A 123 12.52 -15.61 -2.41
C ASP A 123 12.33 -15.41 -0.90
N ILE A 124 12.16 -14.18 -0.41
CA ILE A 124 11.90 -13.86 1.00
C ILE A 124 10.40 -13.81 1.29
N PHE A 125 9.98 -14.45 2.39
CA PHE A 125 8.58 -14.39 2.82
C PHE A 125 8.25 -13.06 3.50
N TYR A 126 9.16 -12.53 4.31
CA TYR A 126 8.96 -11.31 5.07
C TYR A 126 9.36 -10.07 4.24
N ALA A 127 8.37 -9.47 3.59
CA ALA A 127 8.52 -8.26 2.79
C ALA A 127 7.43 -7.22 3.12
N ASN A 128 7.68 -5.96 2.77
CA ASN A 128 6.66 -4.92 2.85
C ASN A 128 5.66 -5.08 1.69
N VAL A 129 4.62 -5.88 1.91
CA VAL A 129 3.54 -6.11 0.94
C VAL A 129 2.39 -5.14 1.22
N PHE A 130 2.64 -3.85 0.98
CA PHE A 130 1.65 -2.82 1.24
C PHE A 130 0.34 -3.07 0.47
N SER A 131 -0.78 -3.14 1.21
CA SER A 131 -2.09 -3.50 0.66
C SER A 131 -3.17 -2.46 0.90
N TYR A 132 -2.84 -1.31 1.51
CA TYR A 132 -3.77 -0.24 1.86
C TYR A 132 -3.84 0.88 0.80
N TRP A 133 -3.73 0.51 -0.47
CA TRP A 133 -3.68 1.44 -1.62
C TRP A 133 -4.90 2.34 -1.74
N GLN A 134 -6.06 1.87 -1.28
CA GLN A 134 -7.33 2.60 -1.33
C GLN A 134 -7.35 3.84 -0.45
N TYR A 135 -6.47 3.93 0.55
CA TYR A 135 -6.46 5.03 1.52
C TYR A 135 -5.37 6.06 1.28
N ILE A 136 -4.40 5.79 0.40
CA ILE A 136 -3.31 6.72 0.11
C ILE A 136 -3.53 7.43 -1.22
N ASP A 137 -3.21 8.72 -1.24
CA ASP A 137 -3.18 9.56 -2.43
C ASP A 137 -1.82 9.47 -3.13
N GLN A 138 -0.75 9.28 -2.34
CA GLN A 138 0.60 9.17 -2.86
C GLN A 138 1.45 8.25 -1.99
N LEU A 139 2.25 7.42 -2.66
CA LEU A 139 3.36 6.70 -2.03
C LEU A 139 4.67 7.36 -2.45
N VAL A 140 5.45 7.79 -1.47
CA VAL A 140 6.83 8.22 -1.67
C VAL A 140 7.74 7.05 -1.32
N TYR A 141 8.49 6.59 -2.31
CA TYR A 141 9.50 5.57 -2.14
C TYR A 141 10.69 6.15 -1.37
N GLY A 142 10.84 5.75 -0.10
CA GLY A 142 11.83 6.32 0.82
C GLY A 142 13.29 5.96 0.54
N GLY A 143 13.57 5.15 -0.49
CA GLY A 143 14.90 4.57 -0.71
C GLY A 143 15.84 5.32 -1.67
N ALA A 144 15.38 6.27 -2.49
CA ALA A 144 16.17 6.68 -3.67
C ALA A 144 16.34 8.19 -3.93
N LEU A 145 16.23 9.06 -2.92
CA LEU A 145 16.70 10.44 -3.08
C LEU A 145 17.20 11.02 -1.75
N LEU A 146 18.40 10.60 -1.33
CA LEU A 146 19.17 11.34 -0.32
C LEU A 146 20.28 12.12 -1.03
N VAL A 147 19.99 13.36 -1.39
CA VAL A 147 21.05 14.34 -1.70
C VAL A 147 21.69 14.71 -0.36
N LYS A 148 22.90 14.18 -0.12
CA LYS A 148 23.73 14.63 1.00
C LYS A 148 24.31 15.98 0.58
N ASP A 149 23.60 17.06 0.88
CA ASP A 149 24.15 18.41 0.71
C ASP A 149 25.39 18.54 1.61
N HIS A 150 26.56 18.72 1.00
CA HIS A 150 27.83 18.98 1.69
C HIS A 150 27.92 20.43 2.20
N ARG A 151 26.79 21.08 2.51
CA ARG A 151 26.82 22.26 3.38
C ARG A 151 27.09 21.81 4.81
N THR A 152 28.39 21.74 5.10
CA THR A 152 29.02 21.97 6.40
C THR A 152 28.07 22.68 7.35
N ALA A 153 27.41 21.89 8.22
CA ALA A 153 26.92 22.41 9.48
C ALA A 153 28.18 22.81 10.26
N LYS A 154 28.53 24.09 10.16
CA LYS A 154 29.53 24.72 11.02
C LYS A 154 28.98 24.59 12.44
N SER A 155 29.44 23.56 13.15
CA SER A 155 29.16 23.40 14.57
C SER A 155 29.71 24.63 15.27
N SER A 156 28.83 25.55 15.64
CA SER A 156 29.13 26.58 16.62
C SER A 156 29.26 25.87 17.97
N CYS A 157 30.46 25.41 18.26
CA CYS A 157 30.95 25.19 19.60
C CYS A 157 32.17 26.10 19.76
N ASP A 158 31.91 27.41 19.81
CA ASP A 158 32.91 28.36 20.27
C ASP A 158 33.03 28.17 21.79
N GLY A 159 34.17 27.63 22.25
CA GLY A 159 34.59 27.81 23.64
C GLY A 159 34.72 26.58 24.53
N CYS A 160 35.14 25.42 24.01
CA CYS A 160 35.72 24.38 24.89
C CYS A 160 37.14 24.08 24.44
N SER A 161 38.10 24.46 25.28
CA SER A 161 39.54 24.29 25.13
C SER A 161 40.10 24.04 26.53
N PRO A 162 41.21 23.32 26.67
CA PRO A 162 41.56 21.99 26.14
C PRO A 162 41.13 20.86 27.08
#